data_AF-A0A183HR64-F1
#
_entry.id   AF-A0A183HR64-F1
#
_cell.length_a   1.000
_cell.length_b   1.000
_cell.length_c   1.000
_cell.angle_alpha   90.00
_cell.angle_beta   90.00
_cell.angle_gamma   90.00
#
_symmetry.space_group_name_H-M   'P 1'
#
loop_
_entity.id
_entity.type
_entity.pdbx_description
1 polymer ?
#
loop_
_entity_poly.entity_id
_entity_poly.type
_entity_poly.pdbx_seq_one_letter_code
_entity_poly.pdbx_strand_id
1 'polypeptide(L)'
;MLSSQQHYDWGLRALKTVLHSCGNLLAKRMDKNEIQVVVDALTLNTISKLTFEDSKRFSILIDDVFLDVKKDTMQIEELLEPLKLVASESKITMTDMQIKKIFELYDQMRQRMGVILLGPSGSGKSTIWKVLQKALALINKPVKIYRINPKSMAKQKLLGYMDMDTREWSDGVLTVAAREVVKDSSVLTWIICDGDIDPEWIEALNSVLDDNR
;
A
#
# COMPACT_ATOMS: atom_id res chain seq x y z
N MET A 1 18.09 6.51 18.90
CA MET A 1 17.49 7.22 17.75
C MET A 1 17.51 6.28 16.55
N LEU A 2 16.45 6.29 15.72
CA LEU A 2 16.24 5.34 14.63
C LEU A 2 17.34 5.45 13.55
N SER A 3 17.54 4.39 12.75
CA SER A 3 18.52 4.43 11.66
C SER A 3 18.14 5.44 10.56
N SER A 4 19.13 5.99 9.86
CA SER A 4 18.90 6.87 8.71
C SER A 4 18.63 6.00 7.48
N GLN A 5 17.40 6.06 6.96
CA GLN A 5 16.98 5.34 5.75
C GLN A 5 16.45 6.33 4.72
N GLN A 6 16.78 6.12 3.44
CA GLN A 6 16.37 7.01 2.34
C GLN A 6 14.84 7.12 2.17
N HIS A 7 14.10 6.08 2.57
CA HIS A 7 12.64 6.02 2.44
C HIS A 7 11.90 6.51 3.69
N TYR A 8 12.60 6.93 4.74
CA TYR A 8 11.96 7.50 5.93
C TYR A 8 11.56 8.94 5.66
N ASP A 9 10.26 9.20 5.83
CA ASP A 9 9.66 10.52 5.69
C ASP A 9 8.94 10.90 6.98
N TRP A 10 9.45 11.97 7.61
CA TRP A 10 8.92 12.60 8.83
C TRP A 10 8.36 14.00 8.55
N GLY A 11 8.13 14.36 7.29
CA GLY A 11 7.62 15.66 6.88
C GLY A 11 6.14 15.90 7.19
N LEU A 12 5.64 17.08 6.83
CA LEU A 12 4.25 17.50 7.09
C LEU A 12 3.20 16.60 6.43
N ARG A 13 3.51 16.00 5.28
CA ARG A 13 2.62 15.05 4.61
C ARG A 13 2.37 13.82 5.48
N ALA A 14 3.44 13.25 6.06
CA ALA A 14 3.33 12.11 6.96
C ALA A 14 2.47 12.45 8.19
N LEU A 15 2.66 13.65 8.77
CA LEU A 15 1.86 14.13 9.89
C LEU A 15 0.37 14.29 9.51
N LYS A 16 0.08 14.89 8.36
CA LYS A 16 -1.30 15.03 7.83
C LYS A 16 -1.98 13.67 7.66
N THR A 17 -1.26 12.67 7.12
CA THR A 17 -1.82 11.31 6.94
C THR A 17 -2.16 10.66 8.28
N VAL A 18 -1.31 10.81 9.29
CA VAL A 18 -1.59 10.30 10.65
C VAL A 18 -2.83 10.97 11.23
N LEU A 19 -2.94 12.30 11.15
CA LEU A 19 -4.10 13.04 11.66
C LEU A 19 -5.40 12.64 10.96
N HIS A 20 -5.38 12.46 9.64
CA HIS A 20 -6.54 11.98 8.89
C HIS A 20 -6.93 10.55 9.31
N SER A 21 -5.94 9.68 9.53
CA SER A 21 -6.16 8.34 10.08
C SER A 21 -6.77 8.36 11.48
N CYS A 22 -6.33 9.28 12.36
CA CYS A 22 -6.94 9.47 13.68
C CYS A 22 -8.41 9.84 13.57
N GLY A 23 -8.76 10.80 12.69
CA GLY A 23 -10.15 11.20 12.46
C GLY A 23 -11.03 10.04 11.98
N ASN A 24 -10.52 9.23 11.06
CA ASN A 24 -11.23 8.05 10.55
C ASN A 24 -11.42 6.94 11.60
N LEU A 25 -10.45 6.76 12.51
CA LEU A 25 -10.55 5.80 13.61
C LEU A 25 -11.51 6.29 14.70
N LEU A 26 -11.45 7.58 15.04
CA LEU A 26 -12.35 8.21 16.01
C LEU A 26 -13.81 8.11 15.56
N ALA A 27 -14.09 8.28 14.26
CA ALA A 27 -15.44 8.14 13.71
C ALA A 27 -16.02 6.71 13.80
N LYS A 28 -15.16 5.69 13.92
CA LYS A 28 -15.56 4.27 13.96
C LYS A 28 -15.63 3.70 15.37
N ARG A 29 -15.00 4.35 16.34
CA ARG A 29 -14.95 3.90 17.74
C ARG A 29 -16.03 4.58 18.57
N MET A 30 -16.73 3.80 19.37
CA MET A 30 -17.65 4.32 20.39
C MET A 30 -16.92 4.66 21.69
N ASP A 31 -15.78 4.02 21.95
CA ASP A 31 -14.87 4.33 23.05
C ASP A 31 -13.96 5.52 22.69
N LYS A 32 -14.15 6.64 23.38
CA LYS A 32 -13.41 7.89 23.12
C LYS A 32 -12.04 7.92 23.80
N ASN A 33 -11.30 6.81 23.84
CA ASN A 33 -9.93 6.88 24.33
C ASN A 33 -9.03 7.50 23.23
N GLU A 34 -8.97 8.83 23.23
CA GLU A 34 -8.26 9.60 22.21
C GLU A 34 -6.76 9.24 22.15
N ILE A 35 -6.16 8.92 23.30
CA ILE A 35 -4.75 8.52 23.39
C ILE A 35 -4.52 7.20 22.63
N GLN A 36 -5.40 6.21 22.86
CA GLN A 36 -5.35 4.94 22.15
C GLN A 36 -5.50 5.13 20.63
N VAL A 37 -6.42 5.98 20.20
CA VAL A 37 -6.65 6.27 18.78
C VAL A 37 -5.41 6.89 18.12
N VAL A 38 -4.75 7.82 18.80
CA VAL A 38 -3.51 8.45 18.30
C VAL A 38 -2.40 7.42 18.16
N VAL A 39 -2.22 6.57 19.18
CA VAL A 39 -1.18 5.53 19.16
C VAL A 39 -1.44 4.52 18.04
N ASP A 40 -2.68 4.08 17.86
CA ASP A 40 -3.06 3.13 16.81
C ASP A 40 -2.83 3.73 15.41
N ALA A 41 -3.25 4.98 15.19
CA ALA A 41 -3.05 5.67 13.91
C ALA A 41 -1.57 5.87 13.58
N LEU A 42 -0.77 6.25 14.58
CA LEU A 42 0.66 6.48 14.44
C LEU A 42 1.39 5.16 14.15
N THR A 43 1.07 4.11 14.91
CA THR A 43 1.61 2.76 14.77
C THR A 43 1.32 2.20 13.38
N LEU A 44 0.07 2.30 12.92
CA LEU A 44 -0.35 1.80 11.61
C LEU A 44 0.40 2.50 10.45
N ASN A 45 0.58 3.82 10.53
CA ASN A 45 1.25 4.60 9.48
C ASN A 45 2.77 4.47 9.48
N THR A 46 3.37 4.25 10.66
CA THR A 46 4.82 4.33 10.83
C THR A 46 5.46 2.95 10.75
N ILE A 47 4.86 1.91 11.36
CA ILE A 47 5.46 0.56 11.39
C ILE A 47 5.63 -0.03 10.00
N SER A 48 4.70 0.22 9.07
CA SER A 48 4.76 -0.30 7.70
C SER A 48 5.96 0.21 6.90
N LYS A 49 6.53 1.36 7.30
CA LYS A 49 7.71 1.97 6.67
C LYS A 49 9.04 1.57 7.31
N LEU A 50 9.02 1.13 8.57
CA LEU A 50 10.24 0.90 9.33
C LEU A 50 10.87 -0.46 9.01
N THR A 51 12.19 -0.53 9.15
CA THR A 51 12.91 -1.81 9.18
C THR A 51 12.50 -2.63 10.41
N PHE A 52 12.78 -3.93 10.40
CA PHE A 52 12.45 -4.80 11.54
C PHE A 52 13.08 -4.31 12.86
N GLU A 53 14.37 -3.93 12.83
CA GLU A 53 15.06 -3.41 14.01
C GLU A 53 14.50 -2.07 14.49
N ASP A 54 14.24 -1.15 13.56
CA ASP A 54 13.68 0.15 13.89
C ASP A 54 12.23 0.06 14.35
N SER A 55 11.45 -0.90 13.86
CA SER A 55 10.08 -1.13 14.33
C SER A 55 10.03 -1.53 15.82
N LYS A 56 11.02 -2.30 16.29
CA LYS A 56 11.17 -2.63 17.71
C LYS A 56 11.55 -1.40 18.53
N ARG A 57 12.53 -0.62 18.05
CA ARG A 57 12.94 0.62 18.72
C ARG A 57 11.81 1.64 18.78
N PHE A 58 11.05 1.78 17.70
CA PHE A 58 9.87 2.64 17.64
C PHE A 58 8.81 2.19 18.64
N SER A 59 8.57 0.88 18.76
CA SER A 59 7.62 0.34 19.73
C SER A 59 7.99 0.71 21.17
N ILE A 60 9.29 0.67 21.51
CA ILE A 60 9.80 1.09 22.82
C ILE A 60 9.60 2.59 23.03
N LEU A 61 9.92 3.42 22.03
CA LEU A 61 9.71 4.87 22.11
C LEU A 61 8.23 5.24 22.31
N ILE A 62 7.32 4.50 21.68
CA ILE A 62 5.88 4.68 21.90
C ILE A 62 5.48 4.33 23.33
N ASP A 63 6.02 3.23 23.88
CA ASP A 63 5.73 2.81 25.25
C ASP A 63 6.29 3.81 26.28
N ASP A 64 7.43 4.43 25.99
CA ASP A 64 8.03 5.47 26.84
C ASP A 64 7.22 6.78 26.84
N VAL A 65 6.62 7.15 25.71
CA VAL A 65 5.85 8.41 25.55
C VAL A 65 4.39 8.23 25.97
N PHE A 66 3.78 7.10 25.65
CA PHE A 66 2.38 6.80 25.90
C PHE A 66 2.28 5.61 26.87
N LEU A 67 2.32 5.93 28.17
CA LEU A 67 2.16 4.93 29.23
C LEU A 67 0.74 4.33 29.19
N ASP A 68 0.65 3.02 29.40
CA ASP A 68 -0.60 2.27 29.64
C ASP A 68 -1.55 2.10 28.43
N VAL A 69 -1.01 2.12 27.20
CA VAL A 69 -1.78 1.91 25.97
C VAL A 69 -1.70 0.44 25.52
N LYS A 70 -2.85 -0.23 25.38
CA LYS A 70 -2.88 -1.61 24.87
C LYS A 70 -2.76 -1.57 23.35
N LYS A 71 -1.68 -2.12 22.81
CA LYS A 71 -1.49 -2.25 21.36
C LYS A 71 -2.41 -3.36 20.82
N ASP A 72 -3.67 -3.03 20.58
CA ASP A 72 -4.56 -3.95 19.87
C ASP A 72 -4.08 -4.02 18.43
N THR A 73 -3.57 -5.20 18.07
CA THR A 73 -3.29 -5.49 16.68
C THR A 73 -4.66 -5.61 16.03
N MET A 74 -5.10 -4.58 15.28
CA MET A 74 -6.30 -4.65 14.45
C MET A 74 -6.08 -5.72 13.39
N GLN A 75 -6.23 -6.98 13.76
CA GLN A 75 -6.26 -8.09 12.83
C GLN A 75 -7.63 -8.06 12.17
N ILE A 76 -7.64 -8.03 10.85
CA ILE A 76 -8.89 -8.16 10.09
C ILE A 76 -9.21 -9.64 10.09
N GLU A 77 -9.90 -10.10 11.13
CA GLU A 77 -10.24 -11.51 11.33
C GLU A 77 -10.93 -12.10 10.09
N GLU A 78 -11.73 -11.29 9.37
CA GLU A 78 -12.40 -11.66 8.13
C GLU A 78 -11.45 -12.16 7.03
N LEU A 79 -10.20 -11.69 7.00
CA LEU A 79 -9.24 -12.03 5.96
C LEU A 79 -8.35 -13.22 6.35
N LEU A 80 -8.32 -13.60 7.64
CA LEU A 80 -7.42 -14.64 8.14
C LEU A 80 -7.80 -16.04 7.63
N GLU A 81 -9.09 -16.38 7.62
CA GLU A 81 -9.59 -17.66 7.09
C GLU A 81 -9.41 -17.77 5.56
N PRO A 82 -9.80 -16.77 4.74
CA PRO A 82 -9.51 -16.76 3.31
C PRO A 82 -8.03 -16.88 2.97
N LEU A 83 -7.14 -16.25 3.75
CA LEU A 83 -5.69 -16.36 3.53
C LEU A 83 -5.17 -17.78 3.74
N LYS A 84 -5.63 -18.48 4.79
CA LYS A 84 -5.27 -19.88 5.04
C LYS A 84 -5.75 -20.81 3.92
N LEU A 85 -6.98 -20.59 3.42
CA LEU A 85 -7.53 -21.34 2.30
C LEU A 85 -6.70 -21.13 1.02
N VAL A 86 -6.39 -19.88 0.67
CA VAL A 86 -5.58 -19.57 -0.51
C VAL A 86 -4.16 -20.14 -0.39
N ALA A 87 -3.59 -20.12 0.81
CA ALA A 87 -2.26 -20.68 1.08
C ALA A 87 -2.24 -22.21 0.87
N SER A 88 -3.26 -22.92 1.35
CA SER A 88 -3.38 -24.37 1.16
C SER A 88 -3.63 -24.75 -0.31
N GLU A 89 -4.52 -24.03 -1.01
CA GLU A 89 -4.77 -24.22 -2.44
C GLU A 89 -3.54 -23.96 -3.30
N SER A 90 -2.80 -22.90 -2.99
CA SER A 90 -1.60 -22.52 -3.74
C SER A 90 -0.37 -23.34 -3.33
N LYS A 91 -0.52 -24.28 -2.38
CA LYS A 91 0.55 -25.11 -1.81
C LYS A 91 1.74 -24.30 -1.28
N ILE A 92 1.46 -23.15 -0.66
CA ILE A 92 2.48 -22.27 -0.09
C ILE A 92 2.32 -22.25 1.43
N THR A 93 3.41 -22.48 2.16
CA THR A 93 3.45 -22.30 3.61
C THR A 93 3.64 -20.82 3.92
N MET A 94 2.60 -20.18 4.46
CA MET A 94 2.68 -18.78 4.91
C MET A 94 3.27 -18.72 6.32
N THR A 95 4.31 -17.92 6.50
CA THR A 95 4.83 -17.58 7.84
C THR A 95 3.98 -16.49 8.48
N ASP A 96 3.89 -16.44 9.81
CA ASP A 96 3.17 -15.38 10.54
C ASP A 96 3.63 -13.96 10.14
N MET A 97 4.92 -13.79 9.86
CA MET A 97 5.44 -12.52 9.33
C MET A 97 4.87 -12.16 7.96
N GLN A 98 4.67 -13.13 7.06
CA GLN A 98 4.07 -12.89 5.75
C GLN A 98 2.59 -12.53 5.89
N ILE A 99 1.87 -13.21 6.77
CA ILE A 99 0.47 -12.90 7.08
C ILE A 99 0.36 -11.46 7.61
N LYS A 100 1.22 -11.08 8.57
CA LYS A 100 1.29 -9.71 9.09
C LYS A 100 1.57 -8.69 7.97
N LYS A 101 2.52 -8.98 7.06
CA LYS A 101 2.81 -8.10 5.92
C LYS A 101 1.67 -8.00 4.91
N ILE A 102 0.86 -9.04 4.74
CA ILE A 102 -0.36 -9.00 3.92
C ILE A 102 -1.39 -8.06 4.54
N PHE A 103 -1.60 -8.13 5.87
CA PHE A 103 -2.47 -7.20 6.58
C PHE A 103 -1.98 -5.75 6.47
N GLU A 104 -0.70 -5.51 6.73
CA GLU A 104 -0.09 -4.18 6.60
C GLU A 104 -0.27 -3.63 5.17
N LEU A 105 -0.05 -4.46 4.14
CA LEU A 105 -0.28 -4.06 2.75
C LEU A 105 -1.74 -3.68 2.51
N TYR A 106 -2.68 -4.51 2.93
CA TYR A 106 -4.11 -4.26 2.74
C TYR A 106 -4.57 -2.97 3.43
N ASP A 107 -4.10 -2.69 4.64
CA ASP A 107 -4.42 -1.44 5.34
C ASP A 107 -3.81 -0.21 4.63
N GLN A 108 -2.55 -0.30 4.18
CA GLN A 108 -1.92 0.79 3.44
C GLN A 108 -2.65 1.07 2.11
N MET A 109 -3.11 0.04 1.40
CA MET A 109 -3.87 0.18 0.16
C MET A 109 -5.24 0.82 0.35
N ARG A 110 -5.85 0.73 1.56
CA ARG A 110 -7.12 1.41 1.87
C ARG A 110 -6.93 2.88 2.23
N GLN A 111 -5.76 3.25 2.74
CA GLN A 111 -5.48 4.61 3.21
C GLN A 111 -4.82 5.48 2.14
N ARG A 112 -4.15 4.88 1.16
CA ARG A 112 -3.33 5.59 0.18
C ARG A 112 -3.61 5.07 -1.23
N MET A 113 -3.53 5.98 -2.19
CA MET A 113 -3.68 5.68 -3.62
C MET A 113 -2.55 4.80 -4.17
N GLY A 114 -1.33 4.93 -3.61
CA GLY A 114 -0.16 4.17 -4.05
C GLY A 114 0.64 3.62 -2.89
N VAL A 115 1.13 2.39 -3.05
CA VAL A 115 1.95 1.67 -2.07
C VAL A 115 3.16 1.08 -2.78
N ILE A 116 4.33 1.15 -2.15
CA ILE A 116 5.58 0.59 -2.67
C ILE A 116 5.94 -0.65 -1.83
N LEU A 117 6.16 -1.78 -2.49
CA LEU A 117 6.64 -3.01 -1.86
C LEU A 117 8.16 -3.11 -2.00
N LEU A 118 8.89 -2.82 -0.91
CA LEU A 118 10.35 -2.85 -0.87
C LEU A 118 10.88 -4.16 -0.27
N GLY A 119 11.98 -4.65 -0.80
CA GLY A 119 12.68 -5.82 -0.28
C GLY A 119 13.60 -6.48 -1.32
N PRO A 120 14.50 -7.39 -0.90
CA PRO A 120 15.46 -8.03 -1.79
C PRO A 120 14.79 -8.95 -2.82
N SER A 121 15.51 -9.27 -3.89
CA SER A 121 15.05 -10.23 -4.91
C SER A 121 14.74 -11.59 -4.27
N GLY A 122 13.66 -12.24 -4.72
CA GLY A 122 13.25 -13.54 -4.19
C GLY A 122 12.58 -13.53 -2.80
N SER A 123 12.38 -12.38 -2.16
CA SER A 123 11.77 -12.30 -0.81
C SER A 123 10.26 -12.57 -0.74
N GLY A 124 9.62 -12.96 -1.84
CA GLY A 124 8.18 -13.25 -1.88
C GLY A 124 7.25 -12.03 -1.97
N LYS A 125 7.76 -10.84 -2.34
CA LYS A 125 6.94 -9.63 -2.55
C LYS A 125 5.76 -9.88 -3.50
N SER A 126 6.03 -10.57 -4.61
CA SER A 126 4.99 -10.90 -5.59
C SER A 126 3.99 -11.93 -5.06
N THR A 127 4.40 -12.79 -4.13
CA THR A 127 3.53 -13.77 -3.49
C THR A 127 2.54 -13.09 -2.54
N ILE A 128 2.99 -12.08 -1.78
CA ILE A 128 2.16 -11.34 -0.81
C ILE A 128 0.92 -10.75 -1.48
N TRP A 129 1.09 -9.93 -2.53
CA TRP A 129 -0.07 -9.31 -3.18
C TRP A 129 -0.92 -10.29 -4.00
N LYS A 130 -0.33 -11.36 -4.54
CA LYS A 130 -1.08 -12.43 -5.25
C LYS A 130 -1.99 -13.21 -4.31
N VAL A 131 -1.48 -13.55 -3.13
CA VAL A 131 -2.25 -14.25 -2.09
C VAL A 131 -3.37 -13.34 -1.60
N LEU A 132 -3.07 -12.04 -1.36
CA LEU A 132 -4.08 -11.06 -0.99
C LEU A 132 -5.17 -10.91 -2.05
N GLN A 133 -4.83 -10.84 -3.33
CA GLN A 133 -5.79 -10.74 -4.43
C GLN A 133 -6.79 -11.92 -4.41
N LYS A 134 -6.27 -13.15 -4.31
CA LYS A 134 -7.12 -14.35 -4.25
C LYS A 134 -7.97 -14.38 -2.99
N ALA A 135 -7.42 -13.97 -1.84
CA ALA A 135 -8.17 -13.92 -0.60
C ALA A 135 -9.32 -12.91 -0.67
N LEU A 136 -9.12 -11.75 -1.29
CA LEU A 136 -10.19 -10.77 -1.52
C LEU A 136 -11.28 -11.29 -2.46
N ALA A 137 -10.90 -12.07 -3.48
CA ALA A 137 -11.87 -12.70 -4.38
C ALA A 137 -12.80 -13.68 -3.63
N LEU A 138 -12.30 -14.39 -2.61
CA LEU A 138 -13.13 -15.28 -1.77
C LEU A 138 -14.13 -14.50 -0.90
N ILE A 139 -13.85 -13.24 -0.55
CA ILE A 139 -14.74 -12.37 0.23
C ILE A 139 -15.65 -11.54 -0.71
N ASN A 140 -15.91 -12.03 -1.93
CA ASN A 140 -16.72 -11.36 -2.95
C ASN A 140 -16.24 -9.93 -3.28
N LYS A 141 -14.94 -9.65 -3.13
CA LYS A 141 -14.30 -8.40 -3.57
C LYS A 141 -13.27 -8.72 -4.66
N PRO A 142 -13.73 -9.06 -5.88
CA PRO A 142 -12.81 -9.41 -6.96
C PRO A 142 -11.93 -8.22 -7.29
N VAL A 143 -10.66 -8.50 -7.55
CA VAL A 143 -9.66 -7.49 -7.87
C VAL A 143 -9.09 -7.76 -9.26
N LYS A 144 -9.28 -6.80 -10.17
CA LYS A 144 -8.67 -6.83 -11.50
C LYS A 144 -7.22 -6.34 -11.39
N ILE A 145 -6.31 -6.95 -12.14
CA ILE A 145 -4.89 -6.59 -12.12
C ILE A 145 -4.42 -6.21 -13.52
N TYR A 146 -3.80 -5.03 -13.62
CA TYR A 146 -3.00 -4.62 -14.76
C TYR A 146 -1.54 -4.64 -14.36
N ARG A 147 -0.74 -5.52 -14.97
CA ARG A 147 0.69 -5.58 -14.71
C ARG A 147 1.46 -4.93 -15.85
N ILE A 148 2.30 -3.96 -15.51
CA ILE A 148 3.10 -3.19 -16.45
C ILE A 148 4.55 -3.24 -15.96
N ASN A 149 5.51 -3.42 -16.86
CA ASN A 149 6.92 -3.24 -16.55
C ASN A 149 7.39 -1.91 -17.17
N PRO A 150 7.51 -0.82 -16.37
CA PRO A 150 7.84 0.51 -16.88
C PRO A 150 9.15 0.55 -17.67
N LYS A 151 10.18 -0.19 -17.22
CA LYS A 151 11.50 -0.20 -17.86
C LYS A 151 11.58 -1.01 -19.15
N SER A 152 10.62 -1.90 -19.38
CA SER A 152 10.58 -2.68 -20.62
C SER A 152 10.13 -1.87 -21.84
N MET A 153 9.67 -0.64 -21.65
CA MET A 153 9.09 0.20 -22.68
C MET A 153 9.64 1.63 -22.61
N ALA A 154 9.67 2.31 -23.75
CA ALA A 154 9.98 3.73 -23.79
C ALA A 154 8.89 4.55 -23.07
N LYS A 155 9.29 5.65 -22.42
CA LYS A 155 8.40 6.57 -21.69
C LYS A 155 7.17 7.00 -22.50
N GLN A 156 7.36 7.29 -23.79
CA GLN A 156 6.28 7.68 -24.70
C GLN A 156 5.23 6.57 -24.89
N LYS A 157 5.64 5.30 -24.94
CA LYS A 157 4.70 4.16 -25.03
C LYS A 157 4.04 3.84 -23.68
N LEU A 158 4.71 4.17 -22.58
CA LEU A 158 4.18 3.97 -21.23
C LEU A 158 3.10 5.00 -20.89
N LEU A 159 3.41 6.29 -21.07
CA LEU A 159 2.57 7.43 -20.67
C LEU A 159 1.71 8.00 -21.80
N GLY A 160 2.01 7.66 -23.05
CA GLY A 160 1.45 8.30 -24.22
C GLY A 160 2.31 9.47 -24.68
N TYR A 161 2.09 9.92 -25.91
CA TYR A 161 2.76 11.08 -26.48
C TYR A 161 1.85 11.77 -27.50
N MET A 162 2.11 13.06 -27.72
CA MET A 162 1.50 13.81 -28.81
C MET A 162 2.48 13.86 -29.97
N ASP A 163 2.03 13.45 -31.14
CA ASP A 163 2.82 13.57 -32.36
C ASP A 163 2.84 15.04 -32.80
N MET A 164 4.03 15.61 -33.00
CA MET A 164 4.19 17.05 -33.22
C MET A 164 3.77 17.49 -34.62
N ASP A 165 3.83 16.59 -35.60
CA ASP A 165 3.53 16.90 -36.99
C ASP A 165 2.02 16.74 -37.25
N THR A 166 1.43 15.67 -36.75
CA THR A 166 -0.01 15.38 -36.93
C THR A 166 -0.88 16.03 -35.85
N ARG A 167 -0.30 16.42 -34.71
CA ARG A 167 -1.01 16.86 -33.49
C ARG A 167 -1.99 15.82 -32.94
N GLU A 168 -1.81 14.56 -33.29
CA GLU A 168 -2.63 13.47 -32.79
C GLU A 168 -2.06 12.92 -31.47
N TRP A 169 -2.95 12.57 -30.56
CA TRP A 169 -2.58 11.94 -29.29
C TRP A 169 -2.51 10.41 -29.46
N SER A 170 -1.36 9.85 -29.13
CA SER A 170 -1.14 8.41 -29.04
C SER A 170 -1.19 7.95 -27.59
N ASP A 171 -2.15 7.09 -27.27
CA ASP A 171 -2.33 6.55 -25.93
C ASP A 171 -1.18 5.61 -25.53
N GLY A 172 -0.76 5.72 -24.26
CA GLY A 172 0.21 4.83 -23.64
C GLY A 172 -0.45 3.69 -22.86
N VAL A 173 0.34 2.70 -22.47
CA VAL A 173 -0.16 1.52 -21.73
C VAL A 173 -0.82 1.93 -20.40
N LEU A 174 -0.26 2.90 -19.67
CA LEU A 174 -0.85 3.39 -18.43
C LEU A 174 -2.14 4.19 -18.67
N THR A 175 -2.23 4.97 -19.75
CA THR A 175 -3.43 5.77 -20.04
C THR A 175 -4.59 4.88 -20.48
N VAL A 176 -4.31 3.83 -21.26
CA VAL A 176 -5.30 2.80 -21.61
C VAL A 176 -5.78 2.07 -20.35
N ALA A 177 -4.85 1.58 -19.52
CA ALA A 177 -5.21 0.89 -18.28
C ALA A 177 -6.06 1.79 -17.36
N ALA A 178 -5.68 3.05 -17.17
CA ALA A 178 -6.45 4.01 -16.37
C ALA A 178 -7.86 4.24 -16.94
N ARG A 179 -8.01 4.35 -18.27
CA ARG A 179 -9.31 4.50 -18.93
C ARG A 179 -10.20 3.28 -18.71
N GLU A 180 -9.65 2.07 -18.78
CA GLU A 180 -10.39 0.85 -18.49
C GLU A 180 -10.85 0.77 -17.03
N VAL A 181 -10.03 1.23 -16.08
CA VAL A 181 -10.40 1.29 -14.66
C VAL A 181 -11.55 2.27 -14.41
N VAL A 182 -11.53 3.44 -15.05
CA VAL A 182 -12.64 4.41 -14.92
C VAL A 182 -13.92 3.89 -15.55
N LYS A 183 -13.82 3.13 -16.64
CA LYS A 183 -14.98 2.53 -17.33
C LYS A 183 -15.70 1.49 -16.47
N ASP A 184 -14.95 0.73 -15.68
CA ASP A 184 -15.50 -0.30 -14.77
C ASP A 184 -15.21 0.04 -13.31
N SER A 185 -15.95 1.02 -12.79
CA SER A 185 -15.85 1.46 -11.40
C SER A 185 -16.46 0.49 -10.38
N SER A 186 -17.11 -0.57 -10.86
CA SER A 186 -17.76 -1.58 -10.00
C SER A 186 -16.78 -2.57 -9.37
N VAL A 187 -15.59 -2.72 -9.96
CA VAL A 187 -14.57 -3.68 -9.57
C VAL A 187 -13.31 -2.96 -9.08
N LEU A 188 -12.77 -3.39 -7.94
CA LEU A 188 -11.50 -2.87 -7.45
C LEU A 188 -10.39 -3.26 -8.43
N THR A 189 -9.59 -2.29 -8.86
CA THR A 189 -8.51 -2.55 -9.80
C THR A 189 -7.17 -2.09 -9.28
N TRP A 190 -6.16 -2.95 -9.42
CA TRP A 190 -4.77 -2.64 -9.09
C TRP A 190 -3.93 -2.55 -10.35
N ILE A 191 -3.20 -1.44 -10.49
CA ILE A 191 -2.17 -1.27 -11.51
C ILE A 191 -0.83 -1.52 -10.84
N ILE A 192 -0.16 -2.60 -11.24
CA ILE A 192 1.12 -3.04 -10.68
C ILE A 192 2.23 -2.69 -11.66
N CYS A 193 3.08 -1.73 -11.26
CA CYS A 193 4.32 -1.42 -11.94
C CYS A 193 5.44 -2.33 -11.41
N ASP A 194 5.72 -3.42 -12.13
CA ASP A 194 6.73 -4.42 -11.78
C ASP A 194 8.06 -4.08 -12.47
N GLY A 195 8.91 -3.34 -11.77
CA GLY A 195 10.21 -2.91 -12.26
C GLY A 195 10.90 -1.95 -11.30
N ASP A 196 12.13 -1.55 -11.63
CA ASP A 196 12.85 -0.58 -10.81
C ASP A 196 12.17 0.80 -10.86
N ILE A 197 12.29 1.50 -9.75
CA ILE A 197 11.87 2.87 -9.56
C ILE A 197 12.87 3.79 -10.29
N ASP A 198 12.36 4.60 -11.21
CA ASP A 198 13.14 5.61 -11.95
C ASP A 198 12.42 6.96 -11.86
N PRO A 199 13.12 8.07 -11.54
CA PRO A 199 12.50 9.39 -11.43
C PRO A 199 11.67 9.78 -12.66
N GLU A 200 12.10 9.43 -13.86
CA GLU A 200 11.52 9.95 -15.10
C GLU A 200 10.04 9.58 -15.30
N TRP A 201 9.62 8.41 -14.83
CA TRP A 201 8.23 7.95 -14.93
C TRP A 201 7.44 8.14 -13.63
N ILE A 202 8.12 8.14 -12.48
CA ILE A 202 7.46 8.35 -11.19
C ILE A 202 7.01 9.80 -11.02
N GLU A 203 7.81 10.76 -11.47
CA GLU A 203 7.44 12.17 -11.43
C GLU A 203 6.13 12.44 -12.20
N ALA A 204 5.92 11.73 -13.31
CA ALA A 204 4.68 11.83 -14.08
C ALA A 204 3.45 11.30 -13.33
N LEU A 205 3.63 10.47 -12.30
CA LEU A 205 2.56 9.91 -11.47
C LEU A 205 2.34 10.69 -10.17
N ASN A 206 3.25 11.60 -9.79
CA ASN A 206 3.14 12.34 -8.53
C ASN A 206 1.82 13.10 -8.40
N SER A 207 1.32 13.70 -9.49
CA SER A 207 0.03 14.42 -9.48
C SER A 207 -1.18 13.51 -9.19
N VAL A 208 -1.10 12.23 -9.57
CA VAL A 208 -2.15 11.22 -9.32
C VAL A 208 -2.01 10.64 -7.90
N LEU A 209 -0.79 10.58 -7.39
CA LEU A 209 -0.47 10.09 -6.04
C LEU A 209 -0.67 11.17 -4.96
N ASP A 210 -0.70 12.44 -5.36
CA ASP A 210 -1.08 13.55 -4.49
C ASP A 210 -2.59 13.61 -4.25
N ASP A 211 -2.97 14.08 -3.06
CA ASP A 211 -4.36 14.23 -2.57
C ASP A 211 -5.20 15.26 -3.38
N ASN A 212 -4.87 15.56 -4.64
CA ASN A 212 -5.55 16.56 -5.46
C ASN A 212 -6.82 16.02 -6.15
N ARG A 213 -7.57 15.14 -5.49
CA ARG A 213 -8.90 14.68 -5.93
C ARG A 213 -9.95 14.91 -4.88
#